data_AF-A0AA38G6N8-F1
#
_entry.id   AF-A0AA38G6N8-F1
#
_cell.length_a   1.000
_cell.length_b   1.000
_cell.length_c   1.000
_cell.angle_alpha   90.00
_cell.angle_beta   90.00
_cell.angle_gamma   90.00
#
_symmetry.space_group_name_H-M   'P 1'
#
loop_
_entity.id
_entity.type
_entity.pdbx_description
1 polymer ?
#
loop_
_entity_poly.entity_id
_entity_poly.type
_entity_poly.pdbx_seq_one_letter_code
_entity_poly.pdbx_strand_id
1 'polypeptide(L)'
;VSKGVINYVPQEVKDLYYLLENDFHPLDLAEKAQPLLGKLSNLSDKLSSASPVPEVQLEQYIPSLERLTTLRVLQQVSQVYQTMKIGVITRMIPFFDFTIVEKLSVDAVKYNFVQMKIDHLKGVVQFGSQDLESDKIRNHLTILAKRLNKVRSLIQPQSIEKATKVTLPVPVLLETIEKEHRKLLARKVLIERRKEEQERQMLEMEREEESRRLKQQRITEEAEVKRLASEYTKREEDRIRREIEEKELEEAQLLLQEAERRNKKKWKKPAIEGEKVTKQILIEQALNEQLKERHEMERKFQKLAKTMDHLERAKREEEAPLIMAKYKEHLVEDEIFFERQQK
;
A
#
# COMPACT_ATOMS: atom_id res chain seq x y z
N VAL A 1 29.18 -18.66 6.78
CA VAL A 1 29.76 -20.02 6.61
C VAL A 1 29.08 -20.84 5.51
N SER A 2 27.75 -20.77 5.33
CA SER A 2 26.96 -21.65 4.44
C SER A 2 27.33 -21.70 2.94
N LYS A 3 28.08 -20.72 2.41
CA LYS A 3 28.55 -20.70 1.02
C LYS A 3 30.04 -21.04 0.84
N GLY A 4 30.72 -21.54 1.88
CA GLY A 4 32.14 -21.95 1.78
C GLY A 4 33.15 -20.82 1.59
N VAL A 5 32.72 -19.55 1.64
CA VAL A 5 33.55 -18.36 1.41
C VAL A 5 34.77 -18.31 2.33
N ILE A 6 34.65 -18.84 3.55
CA ILE A 6 35.73 -18.87 4.55
C ILE A 6 36.98 -19.66 4.10
N ASN A 7 36.86 -20.51 3.07
CA ASN A 7 37.97 -21.28 2.52
C ASN A 7 38.80 -20.50 1.48
N TYR A 8 38.29 -19.38 0.97
CA TYR A 8 38.94 -18.57 -0.07
C TYR A 8 39.52 -17.26 0.47
N VAL A 9 39.52 -17.10 1.79
CA VAL A 9 39.90 -15.87 2.48
C VAL A 9 41.27 -16.07 3.16
N PRO A 10 42.13 -15.04 3.21
CA PRO A 10 43.41 -15.10 3.93
C PRO A 10 43.25 -15.60 5.37
N GLN A 11 44.27 -16.29 5.85
CA GLN A 11 44.23 -16.96 7.16
C GLN A 11 44.00 -15.95 8.30
N GLU A 12 44.53 -14.73 8.18
CA GLU A 12 44.39 -13.65 9.15
C GLU A 12 42.92 -13.21 9.35
N VAL A 13 42.17 -13.10 8.25
CA VAL A 13 40.75 -12.73 8.29
C VAL A 13 39.91 -13.90 8.83
N LYS A 14 40.31 -15.13 8.50
CA LYS A 14 39.69 -16.34 9.04
C LYS A 14 39.87 -16.42 10.55
N ASP A 15 41.08 -16.22 11.03
CA ASP A 15 41.41 -16.22 12.46
C ASP A 15 40.67 -15.09 13.19
N LEU A 16 40.58 -13.90 12.59
CA LEU A 16 39.80 -12.79 13.14
C LEU A 16 38.30 -13.13 13.24
N TYR A 17 37.74 -13.79 12.22
CA TYR A 17 36.35 -14.24 12.25
C TYR A 17 36.10 -15.25 13.38
N TYR A 18 36.97 -16.25 13.53
CA TYR A 18 36.85 -17.22 14.63
C TYR A 18 36.98 -16.54 16.00
N LEU A 19 37.94 -15.62 16.13
CA LEU A 19 38.18 -14.87 17.37
C LEU A 19 36.97 -14.01 17.78
N LEU A 20 36.32 -13.32 16.84
CA LEU A 20 35.22 -12.39 17.14
C LEU A 20 33.85 -13.07 17.29
N GLU A 21 33.59 -14.17 16.58
CA GLU A 21 32.25 -14.80 16.55
C GLU A 21 32.15 -16.09 17.37
N ASN A 22 33.23 -16.89 17.45
CA ASN A 22 33.17 -18.22 18.07
C ASN A 22 33.86 -18.27 19.43
N ASP A 23 34.95 -17.53 19.58
CA ASP A 23 35.76 -17.56 20.79
C ASP A 23 35.22 -16.63 21.88
N PHE A 24 35.34 -17.08 23.13
CA PHE A 24 34.91 -16.33 24.31
C PHE A 24 36.10 -16.01 25.22
N HIS A 25 36.68 -14.82 25.03
CA HIS A 25 37.86 -14.33 25.75
C HIS A 25 37.62 -12.91 26.27
N PRO A 26 36.77 -12.71 27.30
CA PRO A 26 36.27 -11.39 27.68
C PRO A 26 37.37 -10.39 28.06
N LEU A 27 38.51 -10.84 28.59
CA LEU A 27 39.62 -9.97 29.03
C LEU A 27 40.64 -9.70 27.93
N ASP A 28 40.93 -10.70 27.07
CA ASP A 28 42.07 -10.66 26.15
C ASP A 28 41.65 -10.50 24.68
N LEU A 29 40.34 -10.42 24.38
CA LEU A 29 39.82 -10.40 23.01
C LEU A 29 40.43 -9.27 22.17
N ALA A 30 40.47 -8.06 22.73
CA ALA A 30 41.01 -6.89 22.04
C ALA A 30 42.53 -6.97 21.87
N GLU A 31 43.27 -7.44 22.88
CA GLU A 31 44.72 -7.67 22.77
C GLU A 31 45.05 -8.68 21.68
N LYS A 32 44.26 -9.77 21.56
CA LYS A 32 44.43 -10.78 20.51
C LYS A 32 44.00 -10.29 19.12
N ALA A 33 43.00 -9.42 19.04
CA ALA A 33 42.52 -8.85 17.78
C ALA A 33 43.48 -7.80 17.20
N GLN A 34 44.16 -7.03 18.05
CA GLN A 34 45.07 -5.96 17.64
C GLN A 34 46.15 -6.39 16.63
N PRO A 35 46.95 -7.46 16.83
CA PRO A 35 47.94 -7.88 15.85
C PRO A 35 47.31 -8.41 14.56
N LEU A 36 46.10 -8.94 14.60
CA LEU A 36 45.39 -9.39 13.40
C LEU A 36 44.89 -8.19 12.58
N LEU A 37 44.29 -7.20 13.23
CA LEU A 37 43.86 -5.95 12.59
C LEU A 37 45.05 -5.18 11.97
N GLY A 38 46.20 -5.17 12.64
CA GLY A 38 47.43 -4.58 12.10
C GLY A 38 48.03 -5.35 10.92
N LYS A 39 47.78 -6.66 10.79
CA LYS A 39 48.17 -7.43 9.60
C LYS A 39 47.24 -7.15 8.41
N LEU A 40 45.96 -6.83 8.67
CA LEU A 40 44.98 -6.52 7.62
C LEU A 40 45.31 -5.24 6.84
N SER A 41 46.01 -4.27 7.45
CA SER A 41 46.43 -3.06 6.71
C SER A 41 47.41 -3.40 5.59
N ASN A 42 48.24 -4.43 5.77
CA ASN A 42 49.27 -4.82 4.81
C ASN A 42 48.74 -5.76 3.72
N LEU A 43 47.51 -6.25 3.86
CA LEU A 43 46.87 -7.18 2.92
C LEU A 43 46.09 -6.38 1.87
N SER A 44 46.80 -5.85 0.86
CA SER A 44 46.20 -5.38 -0.39
C SER A 44 46.37 -6.44 -1.48
N ASP A 45 45.56 -7.48 -1.42
CA ASP A 45 45.55 -8.48 -2.49
C ASP A 45 44.95 -7.87 -3.76
N LYS A 46 45.72 -7.88 -4.84
CA LYS A 46 45.21 -7.63 -6.19
C LYS A 46 44.32 -8.81 -6.56
N LEU A 47 43.01 -8.59 -6.65
CA LEU A 47 42.10 -9.65 -7.08
C LEU A 47 42.35 -10.02 -8.54
N SER A 48 42.16 -11.30 -8.86
CA SER A 48 42.28 -11.87 -10.20
C SER A 48 41.51 -11.03 -11.24
N SER A 49 42.01 -10.98 -12.47
CA SER A 49 41.56 -10.16 -13.62
C SER A 49 40.09 -10.32 -14.08
N ALA A 50 39.29 -11.12 -13.38
CA ALA A 50 37.86 -11.32 -13.62
C ALA A 50 36.94 -10.62 -12.60
N SER A 51 37.49 -9.91 -11.61
CA SER A 51 36.71 -9.18 -10.60
C SER A 51 36.39 -7.75 -11.07
N PRO A 52 35.15 -7.24 -10.88
CA PRO A 52 34.80 -5.84 -11.16
C PRO A 52 35.51 -4.82 -10.25
N VAL A 53 36.16 -5.28 -9.16
CA VAL A 53 36.87 -4.44 -8.18
C VAL A 53 38.37 -4.72 -8.29
N PRO A 54 39.19 -3.74 -8.74
CA PRO A 54 40.62 -3.96 -9.02
C PRO A 54 41.49 -4.25 -7.80
N GLU A 55 41.20 -3.62 -6.66
CA GLU A 55 41.95 -3.78 -5.41
C GLU A 55 40.97 -3.65 -4.23
N VAL A 56 41.01 -4.59 -3.28
CA VAL A 56 40.26 -4.47 -2.03
C VAL A 56 41.18 -3.84 -1.00
N GLN A 57 41.00 -2.54 -0.76
CA GLN A 57 41.67 -1.86 0.35
C GLN A 57 40.99 -2.28 1.65
N LEU A 58 41.57 -3.24 2.37
CA LEU A 58 41.05 -3.71 3.66
C LEU A 58 41.21 -2.67 4.78
N GLU A 59 42.11 -1.70 4.58
CA GLU A 59 42.37 -0.59 5.50
C GLU A 59 41.12 0.22 5.87
N GLN A 60 40.23 0.46 4.90
CA GLN A 60 39.01 1.25 5.12
C GLN A 60 38.07 0.62 6.16
N TYR A 61 38.16 -0.69 6.37
CA TYR A 61 37.31 -1.42 7.30
C TYR A 61 37.88 -1.50 8.71
N ILE A 62 39.18 -1.19 8.90
CA ILE A 62 39.85 -1.30 10.21
C ILE A 62 39.12 -0.49 11.30
N PRO A 63 38.76 0.80 11.10
CA PRO A 63 38.06 1.56 12.15
C PRO A 63 36.70 0.96 12.52
N SER A 64 36.03 0.32 11.55
CA SER A 64 34.75 -0.35 11.79
C SER A 64 34.94 -1.67 12.54
N LEU A 65 36.01 -2.40 12.25
CA LEU A 65 36.38 -3.64 12.94
C LEU A 65 36.85 -3.38 14.38
N GLU A 66 37.58 -2.30 14.64
CA GLU A 66 37.96 -1.88 16.00
C GLU A 66 36.73 -1.52 16.84
N ARG A 67 35.76 -0.81 16.25
CA ARG A 67 34.46 -0.53 16.89
C ARG A 67 33.69 -1.83 17.17
N LEU A 68 33.64 -2.74 16.20
CA LEU A 68 33.00 -4.05 16.38
C LEU A 68 33.68 -4.85 17.49
N THR A 69 35.01 -4.89 17.51
CA THR A 69 35.80 -5.58 18.55
C THR A 69 35.48 -5.00 19.92
N THR A 70 35.43 -3.68 20.05
CA THR A 70 35.03 -2.99 21.29
C THR A 70 33.63 -3.40 21.75
N LEU A 71 32.65 -3.43 20.84
CA LEU A 71 31.30 -3.88 21.16
C LEU A 71 31.28 -5.36 21.59
N ARG A 72 32.05 -6.23 20.92
CA ARG A 72 32.17 -7.64 21.30
C ARG A 72 32.81 -7.82 22.67
N VAL A 73 33.84 -7.05 23.02
CA VAL A 73 34.42 -7.04 24.39
C VAL A 73 33.35 -6.69 25.41
N LEU A 74 32.63 -5.58 25.20
CA LEU A 74 31.55 -5.14 26.11
C LEU A 74 30.45 -6.21 26.25
N GLN A 75 30.11 -6.88 25.15
CA GLN A 75 29.13 -7.97 25.16
C GLN A 75 29.62 -9.16 25.99
N GLN A 76 30.83 -9.65 25.74
CA GLN A 76 31.39 -10.80 26.45
C GLN A 76 31.58 -10.50 27.94
N VAL A 77 32.09 -9.31 28.28
CA VAL A 77 32.24 -8.85 29.66
C VAL A 77 30.89 -8.79 30.37
N SER A 78 29.83 -8.32 29.71
CA SER A 78 28.50 -8.23 30.31
C SER A 78 27.90 -9.60 30.69
N GLN A 79 28.33 -10.68 30.04
CA GLN A 79 27.86 -12.03 30.31
C GLN A 79 28.50 -12.64 31.57
N VAL A 80 29.72 -12.22 31.90
CA VAL A 80 30.52 -12.80 33.01
C VAL A 80 30.50 -11.90 34.24
N TYR A 81 30.63 -10.60 34.05
CA TYR A 81 30.80 -9.63 35.13
C TYR A 81 29.53 -8.83 35.35
N GLN A 82 29.16 -8.62 36.61
CA GLN A 82 28.06 -7.73 36.98
C GLN A 82 28.53 -6.28 37.20
N THR A 83 29.76 -6.08 37.66
CA THR A 83 30.32 -4.75 37.88
C THR A 83 31.81 -4.77 37.60
N MET A 84 32.30 -3.73 36.92
CA MET A 84 33.69 -3.60 36.52
C MET A 84 34.14 -2.15 36.64
N LYS A 85 35.41 -1.92 36.99
CA LYS A 85 35.94 -0.55 37.05
C LYS A 85 36.16 -0.02 35.63
N ILE A 86 35.83 1.26 35.41
CA ILE A 86 36.05 1.95 34.12
C ILE A 86 37.51 1.82 33.68
N GLY A 87 38.46 2.05 34.60
CA GLY A 87 39.88 1.96 34.29
C GLY A 87 40.36 0.57 33.85
N VAL A 88 39.63 -0.51 34.14
CA VAL A 88 39.97 -1.85 33.63
C VAL A 88 39.46 -1.99 32.19
N ILE A 89 38.25 -1.51 31.89
CA ILE A 89 37.69 -1.50 30.54
C ILE A 89 38.58 -0.68 29.59
N THR A 90 39.07 0.48 30.05
CA THR A 90 40.01 1.30 29.27
C THR A 90 41.34 0.59 28.99
N ARG A 91 41.85 -0.22 29.94
CA ARG A 91 43.09 -1.00 29.72
C ARG A 91 42.87 -2.16 28.74
N MET A 92 41.70 -2.77 28.78
CA MET A 92 41.37 -3.91 27.92
C MET A 92 41.16 -3.50 26.46
N ILE A 93 40.76 -2.26 26.18
CA ILE A 93 40.50 -1.77 24.83
C ILE A 93 41.61 -0.78 24.45
N PRO A 94 42.74 -1.25 23.86
CA PRO A 94 43.87 -0.39 23.53
C PRO A 94 43.62 0.50 22.30
N PHE A 95 42.53 0.26 21.55
CA PHE A 95 42.24 0.95 20.28
C PHE A 95 41.74 2.39 20.47
N PHE A 96 41.06 2.66 21.57
CA PHE A 96 40.29 3.89 21.76
C PHE A 96 40.49 4.47 23.14
N ASP A 97 40.47 5.79 23.23
CA ASP A 97 40.34 6.48 24.52
C ASP A 97 38.95 6.22 25.11
N PHE A 98 38.84 6.36 26.43
CA PHE A 98 37.61 6.11 27.16
C PHE A 98 36.44 6.96 26.63
N THR A 99 36.67 8.18 26.17
CA THR A 99 35.63 9.05 25.57
C THR A 99 34.90 8.38 24.40
N ILE A 100 35.64 7.67 23.55
CA ILE A 100 35.06 6.95 22.39
C ILE A 100 34.39 5.66 22.85
N VAL A 101 35.02 4.93 23.78
CA VAL A 101 34.45 3.71 24.37
C VAL A 101 33.13 4.00 25.09
N GLU A 102 33.05 5.12 25.80
CA GLU A 102 31.84 5.59 26.47
C GLU A 102 30.74 5.89 25.46
N LYS A 103 31.05 6.62 24.38
CA LYS A 103 30.09 6.87 23.29
C LYS A 103 29.57 5.57 22.68
N LEU A 104 30.45 4.61 22.39
CA LEU A 104 30.08 3.28 21.89
C LEU A 104 29.25 2.49 22.90
N SER A 105 29.53 2.65 24.20
CA SER A 105 28.78 2.01 25.28
C SER A 105 27.36 2.57 25.36
N VAL A 106 27.19 3.90 25.23
CA VAL A 106 25.87 4.54 25.17
C VAL A 106 25.08 4.08 23.94
N ASP A 107 25.72 4.00 22.77
CA ASP A 107 25.09 3.46 21.57
C ASP A 107 24.69 1.99 21.76
N ALA A 108 25.55 1.16 22.36
CA ALA A 108 25.26 -0.24 22.66
C ALA A 108 24.04 -0.42 23.56
N VAL A 109 23.86 0.46 24.56
CA VAL A 109 22.67 0.47 25.42
C VAL A 109 21.44 0.94 24.63
N LYS A 110 21.56 2.04 23.87
CA LYS A 110 20.46 2.61 23.08
C LYS A 110 19.86 1.61 22.09
N TYR A 111 20.69 0.81 21.44
CA TYR A 111 20.26 -0.21 20.47
C TYR A 111 19.97 -1.58 21.10
N ASN A 112 19.90 -1.67 22.44
CA ASN A 112 19.67 -2.92 23.18
C ASN A 112 20.68 -4.04 22.86
N PHE A 113 21.91 -3.67 22.50
CA PHE A 113 22.98 -4.63 22.23
C PHE A 113 23.58 -5.17 23.54
N VAL A 114 23.78 -4.30 24.54
CA VAL A 114 24.24 -4.68 25.88
C VAL A 114 23.47 -3.87 26.93
N GLN A 115 23.03 -4.54 28.00
CA GLN A 115 22.45 -3.88 29.15
C GLN A 115 23.57 -3.46 30.12
N MET A 116 23.84 -2.15 30.22
CA MET A 116 24.82 -1.62 31.16
C MET A 116 24.45 -0.22 31.66
N LYS A 117 25.02 0.17 32.80
CA LYS A 117 24.92 1.51 33.41
C LYS A 117 26.31 1.97 33.82
N ILE A 118 26.68 3.20 33.49
CA ILE A 118 27.98 3.79 33.84
C ILE A 118 27.78 4.74 35.02
N ASP A 119 28.48 4.49 36.13
CA ASP A 119 28.52 5.35 37.31
C ASP A 119 29.89 6.02 37.38
N HIS A 120 29.95 7.28 36.96
CA HIS A 120 31.20 8.06 36.97
C HIS A 120 31.64 8.47 38.38
N LEU A 121 30.71 8.62 39.34
CA LEU A 121 31.05 8.98 40.72
C LEU A 121 31.85 7.86 41.39
N LYS A 122 31.44 6.61 41.15
CA LYS A 122 32.15 5.42 41.66
C LYS A 122 33.22 4.91 40.70
N GLY A 123 33.25 5.40 39.47
CA GLY A 123 34.19 4.96 38.43
C GLY A 123 33.95 3.51 37.98
N VAL A 124 32.69 3.06 37.95
CA VAL A 124 32.32 1.67 37.63
C VAL A 124 31.27 1.57 36.54
N VAL A 125 31.32 0.49 35.77
CA VAL A 125 30.29 0.05 34.84
C VAL A 125 29.58 -1.14 35.46
N GLN A 126 28.26 -1.05 35.55
CA GLN A 126 27.37 -2.11 36.02
C GLN A 126 26.73 -2.76 34.81
N PHE A 127 26.82 -4.08 34.70
CA PHE A 127 26.25 -4.87 33.61
C PHE A 127 25.02 -5.65 34.08
N GLY A 128 24.04 -5.75 33.19
CA GLY A 128 22.76 -6.42 33.41
C GLY A 128 21.71 -5.52 34.09
N SER A 129 20.45 -5.83 33.84
CA SER A 129 19.36 -5.40 34.69
C SER A 129 19.21 -6.39 35.86
N GLN A 130 19.22 -5.89 37.10
CA GLN A 130 18.69 -6.65 38.24
C GLN A 130 17.15 -6.64 38.25
N ASP A 131 16.53 -6.14 37.18
CA ASP A 131 15.10 -5.91 37.08
C ASP A 131 14.37 -7.22 36.72
N LEU A 132 13.09 -7.29 37.09
CA LEU A 132 12.21 -8.45 36.85
C LEU A 132 12.09 -8.80 35.35
N GLU A 133 12.41 -7.87 34.46
CA GLU A 133 12.40 -8.04 33.00
C GLU A 133 13.67 -8.68 32.43
N SER A 134 14.65 -9.04 33.27
CA SER A 134 15.85 -9.70 32.77
C SER A 134 15.53 -11.01 32.05
N ASP A 135 16.23 -11.27 30.93
CA ASP A 135 16.03 -12.49 30.13
C ASP A 135 16.24 -13.77 30.94
N LYS A 136 17.06 -13.70 31.99
CA LYS A 136 17.24 -14.79 32.95
C LYS A 136 15.89 -15.11 33.62
N ILE A 137 15.28 -14.12 34.26
CA ILE A 137 13.99 -14.28 34.97
C ILE A 137 12.89 -14.70 33.98
N ARG A 138 12.78 -14.04 32.83
CA ARG A 138 11.77 -14.35 31.80
C ARG A 138 11.84 -15.81 31.32
N ASN A 139 13.05 -16.36 31.18
CA ASN A 139 13.24 -17.71 30.67
C ASN A 139 13.34 -18.79 31.76
N HIS A 140 13.29 -18.43 33.06
CA HIS A 140 13.45 -19.39 34.15
C HIS A 140 12.44 -20.55 34.08
N LEU A 141 11.15 -20.26 33.88
CA LEU A 141 10.12 -21.31 33.79
C LEU A 141 10.33 -22.20 32.56
N THR A 142 10.70 -21.62 31.42
CA THR A 142 10.98 -22.37 30.19
C THR A 142 12.20 -23.27 30.36
N ILE A 143 13.28 -22.77 30.96
CA ILE A 143 14.49 -23.55 31.23
C ILE A 143 14.19 -24.66 32.23
N LEU A 144 13.42 -24.37 33.28
CA LEU A 144 12.99 -25.35 34.27
C LEU A 144 12.16 -26.45 33.61
N ALA A 145 11.14 -26.09 32.81
CA ALA A 145 10.31 -27.05 32.09
C ALA A 145 11.13 -27.93 31.14
N LYS A 146 12.08 -27.35 30.39
CA LYS A 146 13.00 -28.11 29.52
C LYS A 146 13.87 -29.08 30.31
N ARG A 147 14.46 -28.63 31.42
CA ARG A 147 15.29 -29.46 32.30
C ARG A 147 14.49 -30.58 32.95
N LEU A 148 13.30 -30.28 33.48
CA LEU A 148 12.41 -31.27 34.07
C LEU A 148 11.90 -32.27 33.04
N ASN A 149 11.59 -31.85 31.81
CA ASN A 149 11.24 -32.77 30.73
C ASN A 149 12.41 -33.69 30.35
N LYS A 150 13.64 -33.18 30.32
CA LYS A 150 14.84 -34.00 30.13
C LYS A 150 15.06 -34.99 31.28
N VAL A 151 14.86 -34.56 32.53
CA VAL A 151 14.94 -35.44 33.71
C VAL A 151 13.86 -36.52 33.64
N ARG A 152 12.61 -36.14 33.31
CA ARG A 152 11.50 -37.07 33.11
C ARG A 152 11.83 -38.12 32.05
N SER A 153 12.38 -37.72 30.91
CA SER A 153 12.74 -38.66 29.83
C SER A 153 13.87 -39.61 30.22
N LEU A 154 14.75 -39.22 31.15
CA LEU A 154 15.83 -40.06 31.65
C LEU A 154 15.37 -41.03 32.75
N ILE A 155 14.52 -40.58 33.68
CA ILE A 155 14.02 -41.39 34.80
C ILE A 155 12.95 -42.38 34.32
N GLN A 156 11.99 -41.88 33.55
CA GLN A 156 10.94 -42.68 32.94
C GLN A 156 11.03 -42.46 31.42
N PRO A 157 11.95 -43.16 30.73
CA PRO A 157 11.87 -43.23 29.29
C PRO A 157 10.46 -43.72 28.97
N GLN A 158 9.69 -42.90 28.25
CA GLN A 158 8.35 -43.29 27.89
C GLN A 158 8.48 -44.61 27.15
N SER A 159 7.92 -45.70 27.71
CA SER A 159 7.74 -46.93 26.96
C SER A 159 7.06 -46.51 25.66
N ILE A 160 7.70 -46.79 24.52
CA ILE A 160 7.23 -46.44 23.17
C ILE A 160 5.73 -46.79 22.99
N GLU A 161 5.25 -47.77 23.76
CA GLU A 161 3.86 -48.21 23.90
C GLU A 161 2.82 -47.17 24.35
N LYS A 162 3.20 -46.06 25.00
CA LYS A 162 2.23 -45.03 25.44
C LYS A 162 2.09 -43.85 24.45
N ALA A 163 3.06 -43.66 23.55
CA ALA A 163 3.00 -42.63 22.52
C ALA A 163 1.99 -42.95 21.39
N THR A 164 1.63 -44.23 21.23
CA THR A 164 0.61 -44.67 20.26
C THR A 164 -0.82 -44.33 20.67
N LYS A 165 -1.06 -43.87 21.91
CA LYS A 165 -2.43 -43.58 22.40
C LYS A 165 -2.98 -42.21 22.01
N VAL A 166 -2.17 -41.33 21.41
CA VAL A 166 -2.60 -40.00 20.94
C VAL A 166 -2.93 -40.00 19.45
N THR A 167 -2.54 -41.04 18.71
CA THR A 167 -3.04 -41.23 17.35
C THR A 167 -4.49 -41.68 17.47
N LEU A 168 -5.42 -40.85 17.00
CA LEU A 168 -6.80 -41.27 16.79
C LEU A 168 -6.78 -42.65 16.12
N PRO A 169 -7.55 -43.63 16.62
CA PRO A 169 -7.56 -44.96 16.02
C PRO A 169 -7.79 -44.82 14.52
N VAL A 170 -6.96 -45.49 13.70
CA VAL A 170 -7.04 -45.44 12.24
C VAL A 170 -8.46 -45.56 11.68
N PRO A 171 -9.38 -46.38 12.25
CA PRO A 171 -10.77 -46.43 11.80
C PRO A 171 -11.52 -45.10 11.94
N VAL A 172 -11.32 -44.37 13.05
CA VAL A 172 -11.95 -43.06 13.30
C VAL A 172 -11.44 -42.04 12.28
N LEU A 173 -10.14 -42.11 11.96
CA LEU A 173 -9.54 -41.22 10.96
C LEU A 173 -10.14 -41.48 9.57
N LEU A 174 -10.30 -42.74 9.16
CA LEU A 174 -10.91 -43.10 7.87
C LEU A 174 -12.35 -42.58 7.75
N GLU A 175 -13.16 -42.73 8.79
CA GLU A 175 -14.53 -42.18 8.78
C GLU A 175 -14.55 -40.65 8.66
N THR A 176 -13.62 -39.95 9.32
CA THR A 176 -13.51 -38.50 9.19
C THR A 176 -13.11 -38.08 7.78
N ILE A 177 -12.14 -38.79 7.18
CA ILE A 177 -11.68 -38.55 5.81
C ILE A 177 -12.83 -38.74 4.81
N GLU A 178 -13.62 -39.82 4.93
CA GLU A 178 -14.75 -40.05 4.02
C GLU A 178 -15.84 -38.97 4.14
N LYS A 179 -16.10 -38.49 5.36
CA LYS A 179 -17.06 -37.40 5.60
C LYS A 179 -16.54 -36.08 5.01
N GLU A 180 -15.26 -35.76 5.18
CA GLU A 180 -14.64 -34.58 4.58
C GLU A 180 -14.58 -34.66 3.06
N HIS A 181 -14.24 -35.82 2.51
CA HIS A 181 -14.21 -36.04 1.07
C HIS A 181 -15.57 -35.81 0.42
N ARG A 182 -16.65 -36.35 1.01
CA ARG A 182 -18.03 -36.10 0.57
C ARG A 182 -18.41 -34.61 0.62
N LYS A 183 -18.04 -33.91 1.70
CA LYS A 183 -18.27 -32.46 1.83
C LYS A 183 -17.50 -31.66 0.76
N LEU A 184 -16.25 -32.03 0.48
CA LEU A 184 -15.42 -31.38 -0.54
C LEU A 184 -15.98 -31.59 -1.95
N LEU A 185 -16.44 -32.80 -2.27
CA LEU A 185 -17.11 -33.09 -3.54
C LEU A 185 -18.39 -32.26 -3.70
N ALA A 186 -19.25 -32.22 -2.68
CA ALA A 186 -20.46 -31.40 -2.71
C ALA A 186 -20.12 -29.91 -2.87
N ARG A 187 -19.08 -29.42 -2.19
CA ARG A 187 -18.60 -28.04 -2.33
C ARG A 187 -18.07 -27.75 -3.74
N LYS A 188 -17.38 -28.70 -4.37
CA LYS A 188 -16.88 -28.55 -5.75
C LYS A 188 -18.05 -28.33 -6.72
N VAL A 189 -19.10 -29.15 -6.63
CA VAL A 189 -20.30 -29.02 -7.48
C VAL A 189 -20.97 -27.66 -7.29
N LEU A 190 -21.11 -27.19 -6.05
CA LEU A 190 -21.69 -25.87 -5.76
C LEU A 190 -20.83 -24.72 -6.31
N ILE A 191 -19.50 -24.84 -6.26
CA ILE A 191 -18.59 -23.83 -6.81
C ILE A 191 -18.67 -23.83 -8.34
N GLU A 192 -18.67 -24.99 -9.00
CA GLU A 192 -18.80 -25.08 -10.46
C GLU A 192 -20.13 -24.47 -10.93
N ARG A 193 -21.25 -24.81 -10.27
CA ARG A 193 -22.55 -24.21 -10.59
C ARG A 193 -22.57 -22.69 -10.43
N ARG A 194 -21.99 -22.15 -9.35
CA ARG A 194 -21.88 -20.69 -9.16
C ARG A 194 -21.01 -20.02 -10.22
N LYS A 195 -19.93 -20.67 -10.66
CA LYS A 195 -19.08 -20.16 -11.74
C LYS A 195 -19.86 -20.11 -13.06
N GLU A 196 -20.59 -21.17 -13.40
CA GLU A 196 -21.44 -21.19 -14.60
C GLU A 196 -22.52 -20.11 -14.56
N GLU A 197 -23.20 -19.92 -13.41
CA GLU A 197 -24.21 -18.88 -13.23
C GLU A 197 -23.59 -17.47 -13.37
N GLN A 198 -22.40 -17.25 -12.80
CA GLN A 198 -21.69 -15.98 -12.91
C GLN A 198 -21.22 -15.71 -14.35
N GLU A 199 -20.71 -16.71 -15.06
CA GLU A 199 -20.33 -16.60 -16.47
C GLU A 199 -21.54 -16.26 -17.36
N ARG A 200 -22.71 -16.87 -17.10
CA ARG A 200 -23.96 -16.54 -17.81
C ARG A 200 -24.38 -15.10 -17.58
N GLN A 201 -24.36 -14.63 -16.33
CA GLN A 201 -24.69 -13.24 -15.99
C GLN A 201 -23.73 -12.25 -16.66
N MET A 202 -22.42 -12.54 -16.68
CA MET A 202 -21.44 -11.70 -17.36
C MET A 202 -21.70 -11.63 -18.87
N LEU A 203 -22.03 -12.76 -19.50
CA LEU A 203 -22.34 -12.81 -20.92
C LEU A 203 -23.63 -12.04 -21.27
N GLU A 204 -24.66 -12.10 -20.41
CA GLU A 204 -25.88 -11.31 -20.58
C GLU A 204 -25.61 -9.81 -20.46
N MET A 205 -24.82 -9.39 -19.47
CA MET A 205 -24.40 -7.99 -19.30
C MET A 205 -23.60 -7.48 -20.51
N GLU A 206 -22.67 -8.29 -21.05
CA GLU A 206 -21.88 -7.92 -22.23
C GLU A 206 -22.78 -7.74 -23.47
N ARG A 207 -23.73 -8.66 -23.70
CA ARG A 207 -24.71 -8.53 -24.78
C ARG A 207 -25.59 -7.29 -24.64
N GLU A 208 -26.02 -6.97 -23.41
CA GLU A 208 -26.76 -5.74 -23.15
C GLU A 208 -25.93 -4.50 -23.46
N GLU A 209 -24.67 -4.45 -23.03
CA GLU A 209 -23.75 -3.35 -23.32
C GLU A 209 -23.48 -3.19 -24.82
N GLU A 210 -23.23 -4.27 -25.54
CA GLU A 210 -23.10 -4.25 -27.00
C GLU A 210 -24.38 -3.70 -27.67
N SER A 211 -25.55 -4.15 -27.23
CA SER A 211 -26.83 -3.67 -27.75
C SER A 211 -27.04 -2.17 -27.47
N ARG A 212 -26.58 -1.67 -26.31
CA ARG A 212 -26.64 -0.25 -25.95
C ARG A 212 -25.68 0.56 -26.82
N ARG A 213 -24.47 0.07 -27.07
CA ARG A 213 -23.49 0.72 -27.96
C ARG A 213 -24.01 0.82 -29.39
N LEU A 214 -24.59 -0.26 -29.93
CA LEU A 214 -25.19 -0.25 -31.27
C LEU A 214 -26.37 0.73 -31.36
N LYS A 215 -27.23 0.79 -30.33
CA LYS A 215 -28.31 1.78 -30.27
C LYS A 215 -27.78 3.21 -30.23
N GLN A 216 -26.73 3.47 -29.45
CA GLN A 216 -26.08 4.78 -29.40
C GLN A 216 -25.48 5.17 -30.76
N GLN A 217 -24.81 4.24 -31.45
CA GLN A 217 -24.27 4.47 -32.80
C GLN A 217 -25.37 4.81 -33.80
N ARG A 218 -26.48 4.06 -33.82
CA ARG A 218 -27.62 4.37 -34.68
C ARG A 218 -28.20 5.75 -34.40
N ILE A 219 -28.35 6.12 -33.12
CA ILE A 219 -28.85 7.45 -32.75
C ILE A 219 -27.89 8.54 -33.24
N THR A 220 -26.57 8.34 -33.13
CA THR A 220 -25.58 9.31 -33.64
C THR A 220 -25.60 9.42 -35.16
N GLU A 221 -25.69 8.29 -35.88
CA GLU A 221 -25.80 8.27 -37.34
C GLU A 221 -27.08 8.98 -37.81
N GLU A 222 -28.23 8.66 -37.20
CA GLU A 222 -29.51 9.33 -37.50
C GLU A 222 -29.46 10.84 -37.22
N ALA A 223 -28.77 11.26 -36.16
CA ALA A 223 -28.58 12.68 -35.83
C ALA A 223 -27.68 13.38 -36.87
N GLU A 224 -26.62 12.74 -37.36
CA GLU A 224 -25.77 13.29 -38.42
C GLU A 224 -26.52 13.41 -39.75
N VAL A 225 -27.32 12.40 -40.14
CA VAL A 225 -28.16 12.48 -41.34
C VAL A 225 -29.16 13.64 -41.24
N LYS A 226 -29.81 13.82 -40.08
CA LYS A 226 -30.72 14.96 -39.85
C LYS A 226 -29.98 16.30 -39.92
N ARG A 227 -28.76 16.39 -39.38
CA ARG A 227 -27.93 17.60 -39.48
C ARG A 227 -27.63 17.94 -40.94
N LEU A 228 -27.16 16.96 -41.72
CA LEU A 228 -26.85 17.13 -43.14
C LEU A 228 -28.09 17.52 -43.97
N ALA A 229 -29.24 16.91 -43.71
CA ALA A 229 -30.50 17.27 -44.37
C ALA A 229 -30.89 18.73 -44.07
N SER A 230 -30.77 19.17 -42.81
CA SER A 230 -31.05 20.56 -42.42
C SER A 230 -30.07 21.58 -43.02
N GLU A 231 -28.80 21.19 -43.24
CA GLU A 231 -27.84 22.03 -43.96
C GLU A 231 -28.16 22.10 -45.45
N TYR A 232 -28.60 20.99 -46.05
CA TYR A 232 -29.03 20.94 -47.45
C TYR A 232 -30.25 21.84 -47.69
N THR A 233 -31.29 21.74 -46.86
CA THR A 233 -32.49 22.59 -46.99
C THR A 233 -32.17 24.06 -46.82
N LYS A 234 -31.31 24.43 -45.85
CA LYS A 234 -30.87 25.83 -45.68
C LYS A 234 -30.12 26.37 -46.91
N ARG A 235 -29.26 25.56 -47.54
CA ARG A 235 -28.56 25.96 -48.76
C ARG A 235 -29.53 26.15 -49.93
N GLU A 236 -30.55 25.31 -50.02
CA GLU A 236 -31.57 25.38 -51.05
C GLU A 236 -32.49 26.60 -50.84
N GLU A 237 -32.90 26.87 -49.61
CA GLU A 237 -33.61 28.09 -49.20
C GLU A 237 -32.79 29.36 -49.52
N ASP A 238 -31.48 29.35 -49.26
CA ASP A 238 -30.60 30.48 -49.58
C ASP A 238 -30.35 30.66 -51.09
N ARG A 239 -30.48 29.59 -51.90
CA ARG A 239 -30.48 29.68 -53.37
C ARG A 239 -31.78 30.28 -53.87
N ILE A 240 -32.92 29.76 -53.39
CA ILE A 240 -34.25 30.26 -53.76
C ILE A 240 -34.40 31.73 -53.34
N ARG A 241 -33.90 32.12 -52.16
CA ARG A 241 -33.93 33.52 -51.74
C ARG A 241 -33.14 34.44 -52.67
N ARG A 242 -31.97 34.01 -53.15
CA ARG A 242 -31.19 34.77 -54.14
C ARG A 242 -31.90 34.87 -55.49
N GLU A 243 -32.52 33.79 -55.97
CA GLU A 243 -33.32 33.81 -57.20
C GLU A 243 -34.56 34.73 -57.08
N ILE A 244 -35.18 34.80 -55.91
CA ILE A 244 -36.29 35.72 -55.64
C ILE A 244 -35.79 37.16 -55.60
N GLU A 245 -34.67 37.44 -54.92
CA GLU A 245 -34.06 38.78 -54.89
C GLU A 245 -33.66 39.27 -56.30
N GLU A 246 -33.13 38.38 -57.15
CA GLU A 246 -32.80 38.68 -58.55
C GLU A 246 -34.06 38.96 -59.38
N LYS A 247 -35.11 38.13 -59.24
CA LYS A 247 -36.40 38.35 -59.92
C LYS A 247 -37.11 39.60 -59.44
N GLU A 248 -37.08 39.92 -58.15
CA GLU A 248 -37.64 41.16 -57.60
C GLU A 248 -36.87 42.38 -58.12
N LEU A 249 -35.54 42.30 -58.30
CA LEU A 249 -34.76 43.36 -58.95
C LEU A 249 -35.13 43.52 -60.43
N GLU A 250 -35.33 42.43 -61.16
CA GLU A 250 -35.78 42.46 -62.56
C GLU A 250 -37.21 43.00 -62.70
N GLU A 251 -38.13 42.57 -61.85
CA GLU A 251 -39.52 43.08 -61.80
C GLU A 251 -39.57 44.55 -61.35
N ALA A 252 -38.74 44.98 -60.40
CA ALA A 252 -38.62 46.38 -60.01
C ALA A 252 -38.06 47.25 -61.16
N GLN A 253 -37.13 46.73 -61.95
CA GLN A 253 -36.62 47.40 -63.16
C GLN A 253 -37.70 47.50 -64.25
N LEU A 254 -38.51 46.45 -64.44
CA LEU A 254 -39.64 46.45 -65.38
C LEU A 254 -40.76 47.39 -64.93
N LEU A 255 -41.09 47.42 -63.64
CA LEU A 255 -42.07 48.34 -63.07
C LEU A 255 -41.60 49.81 -63.14
N LEU A 256 -40.30 50.09 -63.03
CA LEU A 256 -39.73 51.42 -63.30
C LEU A 256 -39.90 51.83 -64.77
N GLN A 257 -39.76 50.90 -65.71
CA GLN A 257 -40.00 51.16 -67.15
C GLN A 257 -41.49 51.27 -67.51
N GLU A 258 -42.38 50.55 -66.82
CA GLU A 258 -43.83 50.66 -67.01
C GLU A 258 -44.44 51.89 -66.32
N ALA A 259 -43.89 52.33 -65.18
CA ALA A 259 -44.31 53.54 -64.49
C ALA A 259 -43.99 54.83 -65.29
N GLU A 260 -43.03 54.80 -66.22
CA GLU A 260 -42.77 55.91 -67.15
C GLU A 260 -43.81 55.99 -68.29
N ARG A 261 -44.57 54.93 -68.58
CA ARG A 261 -45.51 54.88 -69.72
C ARG A 261 -46.99 55.09 -69.40
N ARG A 262 -47.41 55.17 -68.13
CA ARG A 262 -48.81 55.49 -67.79
C ARG A 262 -48.94 56.50 -66.65
N ASN A 263 -49.23 57.72 -67.08
CA ASN A 263 -49.42 58.92 -66.27
C ASN A 263 -50.81 58.96 -65.58
N LYS A 264 -50.85 59.63 -64.41
CA LYS A 264 -52.00 60.22 -63.68
C LYS A 264 -53.02 59.31 -62.96
N LYS A 265 -52.81 59.07 -61.66
CA LYS A 265 -53.42 59.83 -60.52
C LYS A 265 -53.29 59.06 -59.19
N LYS A 266 -52.66 59.73 -58.20
CA LYS A 266 -52.83 59.65 -56.74
C LYS A 266 -53.04 58.27 -56.11
N TRP A 267 -51.97 57.74 -55.52
CA TRP A 267 -52.04 56.95 -54.27
C TRP A 267 -51.13 57.58 -53.22
N LYS A 268 -51.68 57.89 -52.05
CA LYS A 268 -50.97 58.18 -50.80
C LYS A 268 -51.00 56.92 -49.94
N LYS A 269 -49.84 56.43 -49.48
CA LYS A 269 -49.65 55.96 -48.11
C LYS A 269 -48.21 56.26 -47.67
N PRO A 270 -48.01 56.92 -46.52
CA PRO A 270 -46.69 57.19 -45.96
C PRO A 270 -46.14 55.96 -45.21
N ALA A 271 -44.82 55.82 -45.33
CA ALA A 271 -43.83 55.24 -44.42
C ALA A 271 -44.36 54.50 -43.18
N ILE A 272 -44.12 53.19 -43.15
CA ILE A 272 -43.87 52.47 -41.89
C ILE A 272 -42.35 52.43 -41.75
N GLU A 273 -41.84 53.49 -41.12
CA GLU A 273 -40.54 53.56 -40.50
C GLU A 273 -40.69 53.02 -39.07
N GLY A 274 -39.83 52.07 -38.68
CA GLY A 274 -39.73 51.53 -37.32
C GLY A 274 -40.84 50.53 -36.97
N GLU A 275 -40.59 49.30 -36.55
CA GLU A 275 -39.43 48.74 -35.87
C GLU A 275 -38.96 47.50 -36.62
N LYS A 276 -37.66 47.47 -36.95
CA LYS A 276 -36.98 46.19 -37.13
C LYS A 276 -37.01 45.48 -35.78
N VAL A 277 -38.03 44.67 -35.52
CA VAL A 277 -37.83 43.51 -34.67
C VAL A 277 -36.97 42.59 -35.52
N THR A 278 -35.66 42.82 -35.46
CA THR A 278 -34.66 42.06 -36.22
C THR A 278 -34.84 40.58 -35.89
N LYS A 279 -34.54 39.71 -36.87
CA LYS A 279 -34.40 38.26 -36.69
C LYS A 279 -33.57 37.91 -35.43
N GLN A 280 -32.69 38.82 -35.02
CA GLN A 280 -31.93 38.80 -33.78
C GLN A 280 -32.80 38.82 -32.51
N ILE A 281 -33.80 39.68 -32.37
CA ILE A 281 -34.68 39.74 -31.17
C ILE A 281 -35.51 38.47 -31.00
N LEU A 282 -35.98 37.86 -32.10
CA LEU A 282 -36.69 36.58 -32.07
C LEU A 282 -35.77 35.41 -31.68
N ILE A 283 -34.53 35.39 -32.18
CA ILE A 283 -33.51 34.40 -31.78
C ILE A 283 -33.10 34.62 -30.32
N GLU A 284 -32.95 35.87 -29.88
CA GLU A 284 -32.61 36.23 -28.50
C GLU A 284 -33.74 35.85 -27.55
N GLN A 285 -35.01 36.04 -27.93
CA GLN A 285 -36.17 35.59 -27.16
C GLN A 285 -36.23 34.07 -27.04
N ALA A 286 -36.01 33.32 -28.14
CA ALA A 286 -35.96 31.86 -28.09
C ALA A 286 -34.77 31.32 -27.27
N LEU A 287 -33.59 31.94 -27.38
CA LEU A 287 -32.42 31.60 -26.57
C LEU A 287 -32.67 31.89 -25.09
N ASN A 288 -33.33 33.01 -24.79
CA ASN A 288 -33.64 33.44 -23.43
C ASN A 288 -34.75 32.57 -22.81
N GLU A 289 -35.72 32.10 -23.59
CA GLU A 289 -36.68 31.07 -23.17
C GLU A 289 -35.98 29.74 -22.86
N GLN A 290 -35.08 29.28 -23.73
CA GLN A 290 -34.31 28.05 -23.50
C GLN A 290 -33.38 28.15 -22.28
N LEU A 291 -32.78 29.33 -22.04
CA LEU A 291 -31.97 29.59 -20.85
C LEU A 291 -32.83 29.65 -19.57
N LYS A 292 -34.03 30.22 -19.64
CA LYS A 292 -35.00 30.20 -18.52
C LYS A 292 -35.43 28.78 -18.19
N GLU A 293 -35.76 27.96 -19.20
CA GLU A 293 -36.10 26.55 -19.00
C GLU A 293 -34.94 25.76 -18.38
N ARG A 294 -33.70 26.00 -18.83
CA ARG A 294 -32.51 25.40 -18.22
C ARG A 294 -32.33 25.82 -16.76
N HIS A 295 -32.46 27.11 -16.45
CA HIS A 295 -32.35 27.59 -15.08
C HIS A 295 -33.49 27.10 -14.18
N GLU A 296 -34.70 26.92 -14.71
CA GLU A 296 -35.81 26.31 -13.97
C GLU A 296 -35.54 24.83 -13.69
N MET A 297 -35.00 24.09 -14.67
CA MET A 297 -34.58 22.70 -14.48
C MET A 297 -33.43 22.60 -13.48
N GLU A 298 -32.42 23.46 -13.54
CA GLU A 298 -31.34 23.53 -12.54
C GLU A 298 -31.88 23.81 -11.13
N ARG A 299 -32.84 24.73 -10.99
CA ARG A 299 -33.49 24.99 -9.69
C ARG A 299 -34.27 23.77 -9.20
N LYS A 300 -34.93 23.01 -10.08
CA LYS A 300 -35.59 21.75 -9.73
C LYS A 300 -34.57 20.68 -9.30
N PHE A 301 -33.46 20.55 -10.01
CA PHE A 301 -32.37 19.65 -9.65
C PHE A 301 -31.71 20.02 -8.32
N GLN A 302 -31.50 21.31 -8.04
CA GLN A 302 -30.97 21.76 -6.75
C GLN A 302 -31.93 21.47 -5.59
N LYS A 303 -33.25 21.60 -5.80
CA LYS A 303 -34.25 21.19 -4.80
C LYS A 303 -34.21 19.68 -4.57
N LEU A 304 -34.16 18.88 -5.65
CA LEU A 304 -34.04 17.43 -5.57
C LEU A 304 -32.76 16.99 -4.85
N ALA A 305 -31.62 17.62 -5.15
CA ALA A 305 -30.35 17.35 -4.48
C ALA A 305 -30.45 17.60 -2.97
N LYS A 306 -31.04 18.73 -2.56
CA LYS A 306 -31.29 19.01 -1.14
C LYS A 306 -32.21 17.97 -0.50
N THR A 307 -33.28 17.57 -1.17
CA THR A 307 -34.17 16.51 -0.64
C THR A 307 -33.46 15.17 -0.50
N MET A 308 -32.55 14.83 -1.41
CA MET A 308 -31.74 13.61 -1.33
C MET A 308 -30.75 13.68 -0.16
N ASP A 309 -30.05 14.81 0.02
CA ASP A 309 -29.15 15.03 1.16
C ASP A 309 -29.89 14.91 2.50
N HIS A 310 -31.08 15.48 2.61
CA HIS A 310 -31.91 15.36 3.82
C HIS A 310 -32.34 13.92 4.08
N LEU A 311 -32.72 13.18 3.04
CA LEU A 311 -33.11 11.78 3.14
C LEU A 311 -31.92 10.90 3.56
N GLU A 312 -30.74 11.11 2.98
CA GLU A 312 -29.53 10.39 3.39
C GLU A 312 -29.12 10.70 4.82
N ARG A 313 -29.21 11.96 5.26
CA ARG A 313 -28.93 12.33 6.65
C ARG A 313 -29.88 11.64 7.61
N ALA A 314 -31.18 11.64 7.32
CA ALA A 314 -32.17 10.94 8.13
C ALA A 314 -31.90 9.43 8.21
N LYS A 315 -31.54 8.79 7.08
CA LYS A 315 -31.13 7.37 7.08
C LYS A 315 -29.93 7.12 7.99
N ARG A 316 -28.88 7.96 7.93
CA ARG A 316 -27.70 7.81 8.79
C ARG A 316 -28.02 7.99 10.27
N GLU A 317 -28.91 8.93 10.60
CA GLU A 317 -29.35 9.17 11.99
C GLU A 317 -30.11 7.96 12.56
N GLU A 318 -30.95 7.30 11.74
CA GLU A 318 -31.66 6.06 12.11
C GLU A 318 -30.74 4.82 12.15
N GLU A 319 -29.75 4.74 11.25
CA GLU A 319 -28.80 3.62 11.20
C GLU A 319 -27.76 3.66 12.33
N ALA A 320 -27.34 4.85 12.77
CA ALA A 320 -26.33 5.02 13.82
C ALA A 320 -26.60 4.25 15.13
N PRO A 321 -27.80 4.31 15.75
CA PRO A 321 -28.08 3.54 16.96
C PRO A 321 -28.10 2.02 16.71
N LEU A 322 -28.54 1.57 15.55
CA LEU A 322 -28.55 0.14 15.19
C LEU A 322 -27.13 -0.40 15.03
N ILE A 323 -26.24 0.36 14.41
CA ILE A 323 -24.82 0.02 14.28
C ILE A 323 -24.16 -0.03 15.66
N MET A 324 -24.43 0.96 16.53
CA MET A 324 -23.89 0.99 17.89
C MET A 324 -24.40 -0.18 18.75
N ALA A 325 -25.67 -0.57 18.62
CA ALA A 325 -26.23 -1.72 19.30
C ALA A 325 -25.53 -3.02 18.87
N LYS A 326 -25.42 -3.24 17.55
CA LYS A 326 -24.74 -4.42 17.00
C LYS A 326 -23.25 -4.48 17.37
N TYR A 327 -22.59 -3.33 17.45
CA TYR A 327 -21.20 -3.26 17.90
C TYR A 327 -21.04 -3.70 19.36
N LYS A 328 -21.97 -3.32 20.25
CA LYS A 328 -21.97 -3.78 21.64
C LYS A 328 -22.21 -5.28 21.76
N GLU A 329 -23.12 -5.83 20.95
CA GLU A 329 -23.34 -7.28 20.89
C GLU A 329 -22.06 -8.02 20.49
N HIS A 330 -21.36 -7.53 19.45
CA HIS A 330 -20.08 -8.10 19.03
C HIS A 330 -18.99 -8.06 20.11
N LEU A 331 -18.89 -6.97 20.88
CA LEU A 331 -17.93 -6.91 21.99
C LEU A 331 -18.18 -8.00 23.04
N VAL A 332 -19.45 -8.25 23.37
CA VAL A 332 -19.82 -9.32 24.32
C VAL A 332 -19.54 -10.70 23.73
N GLU A 333 -19.85 -10.91 22.45
CA GLU A 333 -19.51 -12.16 21.76
C GLU A 333 -17.99 -12.42 21.74
N ASP A 334 -17.20 -11.39 21.48
CA ASP A 334 -15.74 -11.45 21.45
C ASP A 334 -15.16 -11.74 22.84
N GLU A 335 -15.69 -11.14 23.90
CA GLU A 335 -15.32 -11.45 25.29
C GLU A 335 -15.62 -12.92 25.62
N ILE A 336 -16.83 -13.41 25.29
CA ILE A 336 -17.21 -14.81 25.51
C ILE A 336 -16.33 -15.75 24.69
N PHE A 337 -16.00 -15.40 23.45
CA PHE A 337 -15.12 -16.17 22.59
C PHE A 337 -13.70 -16.25 23.17
N PHE A 338 -13.18 -15.13 23.67
CA PHE A 338 -11.87 -15.05 24.32
C PHE A 338 -11.82 -15.90 25.59
N GLU A 339 -12.83 -15.81 26.46
CA GLU A 339 -12.92 -16.64 27.67
C GLU A 339 -12.99 -18.14 27.36
N ARG A 340 -13.69 -18.53 26.29
CA ARG A 340 -13.74 -19.92 25.82
C ARG A 340 -12.40 -20.41 25.27
N GLN A 341 -11.56 -19.54 24.71
CA GLN A 341 -10.23 -19.88 24.24
C GLN A 341 -9.19 -20.01 25.37
N GLN A 342 -9.44 -19.38 26.53
CA GLN A 342 -8.56 -19.48 27.70
C GLN A 342 -8.83 -20.71 28.59
N LYS A 343 -9.99 -21.36 28.45
CA LYS A 343 -10.30 -22.66 29.06
C LYS A 343 -9.84 -23.80 28.16
#